data_AF-A0A3D2Z3L2-F1
#
_entry.id   AF-A0A3D2Z3L2-F1
#
_cell.length_a   1.000
_cell.length_b   1.000
_cell.length_c   1.000
_cell.angle_alpha   90.00
_cell.angle_beta   90.00
_cell.angle_gamma   90.00
#
_symmetry.space_group_name_H-M   'P 1'
#
loop_
_entity.id
_entity.type
_entity.pdbx_description
1 polymer ?
#
loop_
_entity_poly.entity_id
_entity_poly.type
_entity_poly.pdbx_seq_one_letter_code
_entity_poly.pdbx_strand_id
1 'polypeptide(L)'
;RHEQHVPLGGPATAALHDYLLQRAEVLVEREMSAVDAGALFISARGRRLRPRTVQRIVEGYVRDLDRAEGGWEREQQRRRRGPATLRTACERHLIDAGADPGMVAALLGRSSVHVPDRSPLDNDDLMARYRLAHPRA
;
A
#
# COMPACT_ATOMS: atom_id res chain seq x y z
N ARG A 1 -4.47 12.48 16.18
CA ARG A 1 -3.99 11.91 14.89
C ARG A 1 -2.78 11.06 15.23
N HIS A 2 -2.73 9.79 14.82
CA HIS A 2 -1.49 9.04 14.85
C HIS A 2 -0.75 9.33 13.54
N GLU A 3 0.38 10.00 13.65
CA GLU A 3 1.29 10.23 12.54
C GLU A 3 2.40 9.19 12.65
N GLN A 4 2.75 8.59 11.52
CA GLN A 4 3.77 7.55 11.50
C GLN A 4 4.53 7.61 10.19
N HIS A 5 5.84 7.40 10.29
CA HIS A 5 6.71 7.25 9.13
C HIS A 5 6.67 5.79 8.69
N VAL A 6 6.41 5.57 7.40
CA VAL A 6 6.43 4.24 6.79
C VAL A 6 7.52 4.24 5.74
N PRO A 7 8.47 3.30 5.81
CA PRO A 7 9.54 3.23 4.83
C PRO A 7 9.00 2.83 3.45
N LEU A 8 9.53 3.47 2.41
CA LEU A 8 9.23 3.15 1.01
C LEU A 8 10.44 2.46 0.39
N GLY A 9 10.24 1.21 -0.05
CA GLY A 9 11.24 0.50 -0.86
C GLY A 9 11.38 1.10 -2.26
N GLY A 10 12.48 0.82 -2.92
CA GLY A 10 12.81 1.16 -4.30
C GLY A 10 11.69 0.88 -5.30
N PRO A 11 11.04 -0.30 -5.31
CA PRO A 11 9.90 -0.56 -6.18
C PRO A 11 8.72 0.38 -5.96
N ALA A 12 8.43 0.72 -4.69
CA ALA A 12 7.36 1.66 -4.37
C ALA A 12 7.73 3.08 -4.78
N THR A 13 8.99 3.48 -4.59
CA THR A 13 9.53 4.78 -5.01
C THR A 13 9.50 4.93 -6.53
N ALA A 14 9.93 3.91 -7.28
CA ALA A 14 9.89 3.90 -8.74
C ALA A 14 8.44 4.01 -9.25
N ALA A 15 7.52 3.20 -8.72
CA ALA A 15 6.11 3.26 -9.09
C ALA A 15 5.48 4.63 -8.76
N LEU A 16 5.86 5.25 -7.64
CA LEU A 16 5.41 6.61 -7.30
C LEU A 16 5.96 7.66 -8.26
N HIS A 17 7.22 7.54 -8.67
CA HIS A 17 7.81 8.45 -9.63
C HIS A 17 7.08 8.38 -10.98
N ASP A 18 6.88 7.18 -11.52
CA ASP A 18 6.16 6.97 -12.78
C ASP A 18 4.71 7.47 -12.69
N TYR A 19 4.07 7.22 -11.54
CA TYR A 19 2.74 7.75 -11.27
C TYR A 19 2.71 9.28 -11.26
N LEU A 20 3.70 9.95 -10.67
CA LEU A 20 3.74 11.41 -10.61
C LEU A 20 3.90 12.04 -12.00
N LEU A 21 4.65 11.40 -12.90
CA LEU A 21 4.75 11.83 -14.31
C LEU A 21 3.40 11.72 -15.02
N GLN A 22 2.76 10.55 -14.94
CA GLN A 22 1.42 10.34 -15.53
C GLN A 22 0.37 11.27 -14.91
N ARG A 23 0.46 11.51 -13.61
CA ARG A 23 -0.40 12.45 -12.89
C ARG A 23 -0.26 13.85 -13.47
N ALA A 24 0.97 14.30 -13.75
CA ALA A 24 1.20 15.62 -14.33
C ALA A 24 0.52 15.73 -15.70
N GLU A 25 0.70 14.75 -16.59
CA GLU A 25 0.05 14.70 -17.91
C GLU A 25 -1.48 14.82 -17.81
N VAL A 26 -2.09 14.05 -16.91
CA VAL A 26 -3.54 14.04 -16.66
C VAL A 26 -4.06 15.39 -16.13
N LEU A 27 -3.19 16.20 -15.52
CA LEU A 27 -3.54 17.50 -14.96
C LEU A 27 -3.27 18.68 -15.91
N VAL A 28 -2.34 18.54 -16.87
CA VAL A 28 -1.99 19.60 -17.83
C VAL A 28 -3.22 20.08 -18.61
N GLU A 29 -4.09 19.16 -19.01
CA GLU A 29 -5.28 19.49 -19.82
C GLU A 29 -6.46 20.01 -18.98
N ARG A 30 -6.26 20.30 -17.68
CA ARG A 30 -7.36 20.64 -16.77
C ARG A 30 -7.28 22.04 -16.20
N GLU A 31 -8.45 22.63 -16.05
CA GLU A 31 -8.62 23.84 -15.25
C GLU A 31 -8.25 23.57 -13.79
N MET A 32 -7.46 24.47 -13.21
CA MET A 32 -7.00 24.35 -11.82
C MET A 32 -8.15 24.26 -10.81
N SER A 33 -9.28 24.92 -11.09
CA SER A 33 -10.51 24.90 -10.27
C SER A 33 -11.12 23.50 -10.14
N ALA A 34 -10.93 22.65 -11.17
CA ALA A 34 -11.47 21.30 -11.22
C ALA A 34 -10.55 20.27 -10.53
N VAL A 35 -9.31 20.63 -10.20
CA VAL A 35 -8.28 19.71 -9.70
C VAL A 35 -8.17 19.76 -8.17
N ASP A 36 -8.01 18.60 -7.54
CA ASP A 36 -7.59 18.52 -6.12
C ASP A 36 -6.07 18.36 -6.06
N ALA A 37 -5.35 19.50 -6.13
CA ALA A 37 -3.89 19.51 -6.21
C ALA A 37 -3.22 18.92 -4.97
N GLY A 38 -3.85 19.04 -3.79
CA GLY A 38 -3.37 18.49 -2.51
C GLY A 38 -3.61 16.99 -2.34
N ALA A 39 -4.25 16.32 -3.29
CA ALA A 39 -4.35 14.87 -3.31
C ALA A 39 -3.17 14.26 -4.06
N LEU A 40 -2.38 13.42 -3.37
CA LEU A 40 -1.33 12.63 -4.02
C LEU A 40 -1.96 11.73 -5.10
N PHE A 41 -2.89 10.86 -4.70
CA PHE A 41 -3.61 9.99 -5.62
C PHE A 41 -4.92 10.62 -6.12
N ILE A 42 -5.00 10.81 -7.43
CA ILE A 42 -6.16 11.35 -8.13
C ILE A 42 -6.78 10.31 -9.07
N SER A 43 -8.07 10.48 -9.32
CA SER A 43 -8.80 9.82 -10.39
C SER A 43 -8.43 10.41 -11.74
N ALA A 44 -8.81 9.70 -12.81
CA ALA A 44 -8.73 10.20 -14.18
C ALA A 44 -9.45 11.54 -14.40
N ARG A 45 -10.27 12.03 -13.46
CA ARG A 45 -10.95 13.34 -13.50
C ARG A 45 -10.22 14.46 -12.72
N GLY A 46 -9.01 14.22 -12.21
CA GLY A 46 -8.27 15.23 -11.44
C GLY A 46 -8.70 15.38 -9.97
N ARG A 47 -9.65 14.57 -9.50
CA ARG A 47 -10.15 14.60 -8.10
C ARG A 47 -9.55 13.47 -7.28
N ARG A 48 -9.39 13.67 -5.97
CA ARG A 48 -8.96 12.64 -4.99
C ARG A 48 -9.64 11.29 -5.21
N LEU A 49 -8.83 10.21 -5.20
CA LEU A 49 -9.38 8.86 -5.19
C LEU A 49 -10.16 8.59 -3.91
N ARG A 50 -11.34 8.01 -4.07
CA ARG A 50 -12.16 7.55 -2.94
C ARG A 50 -11.76 6.13 -2.55
N PRO A 51 -11.91 5.73 -1.28
CA PRO A 51 -11.55 4.37 -0.82
C PRO A 51 -12.20 3.25 -1.64
N ARG A 52 -13.47 3.42 -2.03
CA ARG A 52 -14.21 2.44 -2.85
C ARG A 52 -13.65 2.30 -4.27
N THR A 53 -13.05 3.35 -4.82
CA THR A 53 -12.37 3.31 -6.12
C THR A 53 -11.08 2.52 -6.01
N VAL A 54 -10.27 2.78 -4.98
CA VAL A 54 -9.03 2.02 -4.72
C VAL A 54 -9.35 0.54 -4.53
N GLN A 55 -10.41 0.23 -3.77
CA GLN A 55 -10.86 -1.15 -3.59
C GLN A 55 -11.14 -1.85 -4.93
N ARG A 56 -11.91 -1.20 -5.82
CA ARG A 56 -12.24 -1.76 -7.14
C ARG A 56 -11.02 -1.93 -8.04
N ILE A 57 -10.06 -1.02 -7.99
CA ILE A 57 -8.81 -1.12 -8.75
C ILE A 57 -8.04 -2.36 -8.31
N VAL A 58 -7.85 -2.53 -6.99
CA VAL A 58 -7.14 -3.69 -6.42
C VAL A 58 -7.86 -5.00 -6.73
N GLU A 59 -9.19 -5.05 -6.57
CA GLU A 59 -10.00 -6.21 -6.94
C GLU A 59 -9.88 -6.56 -8.42
N GLY A 60 -9.72 -5.55 -9.30
CA GLY A 60 -9.46 -5.73 -10.72
C GLY A 60 -8.14 -6.48 -10.97
N TYR A 61 -7.04 -5.96 -10.43
CA TYR A 61 -5.73 -6.59 -10.58
C TYR A 61 -5.67 -8.01 -10.02
N VAL A 62 -6.25 -8.23 -8.82
CA VAL A 62 -6.31 -9.58 -8.23
C VAL A 62 -7.07 -10.54 -9.14
N ARG A 63 -8.18 -10.09 -9.74
CA ARG A 63 -8.95 -10.91 -10.68
C ARG A 63 -8.13 -11.26 -11.92
N ASP A 64 -7.35 -10.32 -12.45
CA ASP A 64 -6.55 -10.54 -13.65
C ASP A 64 -5.39 -11.50 -13.38
N LEU A 65 -4.74 -11.40 -12.22
CA LEU A 65 -3.74 -12.38 -11.77
C LEU A 65 -4.34 -13.79 -11.62
N ASP A 66 -5.47 -13.90 -10.94
CA ASP A 66 -6.15 -15.20 -10.76
C ASP A 66 -6.55 -15.84 -12.11
N ARG A 67 -6.93 -15.03 -13.11
CA ARG A 67 -7.25 -15.51 -14.47
C ARG A 67 -6.02 -16.04 -15.17
N ALA A 68 -4.89 -15.34 -15.04
CA ALA A 68 -3.62 -15.77 -15.62
C ALA A 68 -3.12 -17.10 -15.00
N GLU A 69 -3.39 -17.32 -13.71
CA GLU A 69 -3.02 -18.55 -13.00
C GLU A 69 -4.02 -19.70 -13.15
N GLY A 70 -5.06 -19.56 -13.99
CA GLY A 70 -6.03 -20.63 -14.28
C GLY A 70 -7.02 -20.94 -13.15
N GLY A 71 -7.01 -20.19 -12.05
CA GLY A 71 -7.85 -20.46 -10.89
C GLY A 71 -9.26 -19.90 -11.07
N TRP A 72 -10.18 -20.64 -11.72
CA TRP A 72 -11.58 -20.23 -11.90
C TRP A 72 -12.51 -20.53 -10.71
N GLU A 73 -12.06 -21.20 -9.66
CA GLU A 73 -12.98 -21.84 -8.69
C GLU A 73 -13.44 -21.01 -7.48
N ARG A 74 -12.99 -19.75 -7.28
CA ARG A 74 -13.30 -19.03 -6.02
C ARG A 74 -14.01 -17.68 -6.18
N GLU A 75 -14.97 -17.59 -7.09
CA GLU A 75 -15.83 -16.39 -7.32
C GLU A 75 -16.35 -15.74 -6.01
N GLN A 76 -16.82 -16.55 -5.05
CA GLN A 76 -17.33 -16.08 -3.76
C GLN A 76 -16.23 -15.51 -2.83
N GLN A 77 -15.02 -16.04 -2.91
CA GLN A 77 -13.88 -15.59 -2.09
C GLN A 77 -13.19 -14.35 -2.69
N ARG A 78 -13.37 -14.09 -4.00
CA ARG A 78 -12.86 -12.91 -4.72
C ARG A 78 -13.49 -11.60 -4.28
N ARG A 79 -14.78 -11.59 -3.92
CA ARG A 79 -15.51 -10.36 -3.49
C ARG A 79 -14.96 -9.74 -2.20
N ARG A 80 -14.04 -10.42 -1.51
CA ARG A 80 -13.37 -9.95 -0.29
C ARG A 80 -11.90 -9.57 -0.51
N ARG A 81 -11.36 -9.72 -1.72
CA ARG A 81 -9.94 -9.49 -2.04
C ARG A 81 -9.70 -8.02 -2.42
N GLY A 82 -9.64 -7.17 -1.42
CA GLY A 82 -9.35 -5.74 -1.57
C GLY A 82 -8.02 -5.33 -0.91
N PRO A 83 -7.79 -4.02 -0.67
CA PRO A 83 -6.57 -3.50 -0.05
C PRO A 83 -6.25 -4.13 1.31
N ALA A 84 -7.26 -4.57 2.06
CA ALA A 84 -7.07 -5.28 3.32
C ALA A 84 -6.34 -6.61 3.15
N THR A 85 -6.60 -7.35 2.06
CA THR A 85 -5.92 -8.61 1.77
C THR A 85 -4.44 -8.40 1.47
N LEU A 86 -4.10 -7.34 0.72
CA LEU A 86 -2.70 -6.96 0.48
C LEU A 86 -1.99 -6.61 1.79
N ARG A 87 -2.66 -5.87 2.69
CA ARG A 87 -2.11 -5.56 4.02
C ARG A 87 -1.84 -6.83 4.83
N THR A 88 -2.79 -7.76 4.91
CA THR A 88 -2.60 -9.02 5.64
C THR A 88 -1.50 -9.88 5.01
N ALA A 89 -1.39 -9.92 3.69
CA ALA A 89 -0.31 -10.63 3.02
C ALA A 89 1.07 -10.01 3.33
N CYS A 90 1.16 -8.68 3.33
CA CYS A 90 2.39 -7.96 3.71
C CYS A 90 2.77 -8.20 5.18
N GLU A 91 1.79 -8.13 6.08
CA GLU A 91 1.96 -8.44 7.51
C GLU A 91 2.55 -9.83 7.71
N ARG A 92 1.94 -10.83 7.06
CA ARG A 92 2.39 -12.20 7.13
C ARG A 92 3.76 -12.39 6.49
N HIS A 93 4.02 -11.81 5.33
CA HIS A 93 5.32 -11.89 4.66
C HIS A 93 6.46 -11.36 5.54
N LEU A 94 6.24 -10.22 6.21
CA LEU A 94 7.21 -9.64 7.12
C LEU A 94 7.46 -10.54 8.35
N ILE A 95 6.39 -11.08 8.95
CA ILE A 95 6.49 -11.98 10.11
C ILE A 95 7.19 -13.30 9.72
N ASP A 96 6.84 -13.89 8.58
CA ASP A 96 7.43 -15.13 8.07
C ASP A 96 8.93 -14.94 7.75
N ALA A 97 9.35 -13.71 7.38
CA ALA A 97 10.75 -13.33 7.22
C ALA A 97 11.49 -13.03 8.55
N GLY A 98 10.83 -13.22 9.70
CA GLY A 98 11.41 -13.04 11.03
C GLY A 98 11.28 -11.64 11.62
N ALA A 99 10.46 -10.75 11.04
CA ALA A 99 10.19 -9.44 11.63
C ALA A 99 9.32 -9.57 12.89
N ASP A 100 9.60 -8.73 13.89
CA ASP A 100 8.81 -8.67 15.12
C ASP A 100 7.33 -8.26 14.82
N PRO A 101 6.33 -9.04 15.28
CA PRO A 101 4.92 -8.75 15.01
C PRO A 101 4.44 -7.38 15.52
N GLY A 102 5.00 -6.89 16.64
CA GLY A 102 4.68 -5.58 17.20
C GLY A 102 5.18 -4.45 16.29
N MET A 103 6.41 -4.58 15.80
CA MET A 103 7.00 -3.66 14.83
C MET A 103 6.24 -3.65 13.49
N VAL A 104 5.80 -4.81 13.00
CA VAL A 104 4.98 -4.93 11.78
C VAL A 104 3.59 -4.32 11.98
N ALA A 105 2.94 -4.56 13.12
CA ALA A 105 1.64 -3.99 13.44
C ALA A 105 1.70 -2.46 13.53
N ALA A 106 2.77 -1.93 14.13
CA ALA A 106 3.08 -0.50 14.10
C ALA A 106 3.22 -0.03 12.64
N LEU A 107 4.11 -0.63 11.83
CA LEU A 107 4.32 -0.27 10.41
C LEU A 107 3.01 -0.21 9.59
N LEU A 108 2.06 -1.10 9.86
CA LEU A 108 0.79 -1.17 9.14
C LEU A 108 -0.35 -0.35 9.76
N GLY A 109 -0.06 0.40 10.84
CA GLY A 109 -0.99 1.34 11.48
C GLY A 109 -2.07 0.68 12.34
N ARG A 110 -1.84 -0.55 12.84
CA ARG A 110 -2.73 -1.22 13.80
C ARG A 110 -2.31 -0.88 15.23
N SER A 111 -2.53 0.37 15.63
CA SER A 111 -2.09 0.95 16.91
C SER A 111 -2.88 0.50 18.15
N SER A 112 -3.59 -0.63 18.13
CA SER A 112 -4.30 -1.16 19.31
C SER A 112 -3.69 -2.44 19.89
N VAL A 113 -2.54 -2.89 19.38
CA VAL A 113 -1.76 -3.93 20.05
C VAL A 113 -1.00 -3.25 21.18
N HIS A 114 -1.21 -3.73 22.41
CA HIS A 114 -0.42 -3.34 23.57
C HIS A 114 1.06 -3.62 23.27
N VAL A 115 1.77 -2.59 22.83
CA VAL A 115 3.24 -2.63 22.73
C VAL A 115 3.72 -2.59 24.19
N PRO A 116 4.35 -3.66 24.72
CA PRO A 116 4.94 -3.56 26.05
C PRO A 116 5.97 -2.43 26.01
N ASP A 117 6.00 -1.65 27.09
CA ASP A 117 6.69 -0.37 27.30
C ASP A 117 8.21 -0.41 26.98
N ARG A 118 8.57 -0.57 25.69
CA ARG A 118 9.95 -0.81 25.26
C ARG A 118 10.29 0.02 24.03
N SER A 119 10.96 1.14 24.35
CA SER A 119 11.89 1.91 23.53
C SER A 119 11.29 2.72 22.37
N PRO A 120 11.75 3.96 22.14
CA PRO A 120 11.49 4.65 20.88
C PRO A 120 11.95 3.74 19.75
N LEU A 121 11.04 3.41 18.84
CA LEU A 121 11.33 2.60 17.67
C LEU A 121 12.39 3.33 16.85
N ASP A 122 13.57 2.74 16.74
CA ASP A 122 14.63 3.25 15.88
C ASP A 122 14.24 2.93 14.42
N ASN A 123 14.05 3.98 13.61
CA ASN A 123 13.68 3.84 12.20
C ASN A 123 14.76 3.06 11.41
N ASP A 124 16.01 3.05 11.88
CA ASP A 124 17.11 2.39 11.17
C ASP A 124 17.08 0.86 11.31
N ASP A 125 16.77 0.31 12.50
CA ASP A 125 16.53 -1.14 12.69
C ASP A 125 15.30 -1.59 11.88
N LEU A 126 14.29 -0.72 11.82
CA LEU A 126 13.08 -0.93 11.04
C LEU A 126 13.39 -1.04 9.53
N MET A 127 14.26 -0.16 9.03
CA MET A 127 14.73 -0.18 7.65
C MET A 127 15.60 -1.39 7.33
N ALA A 128 16.50 -1.77 8.24
CA ALA A 128 17.37 -2.93 8.07
C ALA A 128 16.56 -4.22 7.90
N ARG A 129 15.53 -4.42 8.74
CA ARG A 129 14.66 -5.61 8.68
C ARG A 129 13.73 -5.60 7.47
N TYR A 130 13.20 -4.43 7.09
CA TYR A 130 12.42 -4.30 5.86
C TYR A 130 13.23 -4.73 4.63
N ARG A 131 14.50 -4.27 4.53
CA ARG A 131 15.42 -4.65 3.45
C ARG A 131 15.77 -6.13 3.47
N LEU A 132 15.98 -6.72 4.65
CA LEU A 132 16.23 -8.16 4.77
C LEU A 132 15.06 -8.99 4.23
N ALA A 133 13.82 -8.61 4.56
CA ALA A 133 12.61 -9.28 4.11
C ALA A 133 12.27 -9.00 2.62
N HIS A 134 12.85 -7.95 2.04
CA HIS A 134 12.63 -7.52 0.66
C HIS A 134 13.97 -7.24 -0.04
N PRO A 135 14.77 -8.27 -0.38
CA PRO A 135 16.10 -8.10 -0.98
C PRO A 135 16.09 -7.47 -2.39
N ARG A 136 14.89 -7.33 -2.99
CA ARG A 136 14.66 -6.62 -4.27
C ARG A 136 13.96 -5.27 -4.09
N ALA A 137 13.79 -4.84 -2.84
CA ALA A 137 13.30 -3.50 -2.53
C ALA A 137 14.41 -2.46 -2.61
#